data_AF-X1QT48-F1
#
_entry.id   AF-X1QT48-F1
#
_cell.length_a   1.000
_cell.length_b   1.000
_cell.length_c   1.000
_cell.angle_alpha   90.00
_cell.angle_beta   90.00
_cell.angle_gamma   90.00
#
_symmetry.space_group_name_H-M   'P 1'
#
loop_
_entity.id
_entity.type
_entity.pdbx_description
1 polymer ?
#
loop_
_entity_poly.entity_id
_entity_poly.type
_entity_poly.pdbx_seq_one_letter_code
_entity_poly.pdbx_strand_id
1 'polypeptide(L)'
;MRKLSCLIILIVVFGLIISGCFFHVVPPTGKDESIDIVNDIASYKTNLIAGQHTIAGSVTVSNDGENLFVTYKTSDGWLMNATHLYVDTVEPTISAPGKFPHK
;
A
#
# COMPACT_ATOMS: atom_id res chain seq x y z
N MET A 1 8.42 14.71 -51.03
CA MET A 1 8.45 15.30 -49.67
C MET A 1 7.37 14.74 -48.73
N ARG A 2 6.15 14.46 -49.21
CA ARG A 2 5.04 13.92 -48.38
C ARG A 2 5.33 12.57 -47.72
N LYS A 3 5.99 11.65 -48.43
CA LYS A 3 6.34 10.29 -47.93
C LYS A 3 7.39 10.33 -46.80
N LEU A 4 8.34 11.27 -46.86
CA LEU A 4 9.40 11.43 -45.86
C LEU A 4 8.86 12.09 -44.58
N SER A 5 7.94 13.04 -44.71
CA SER A 5 7.28 13.67 -43.57
C SER A 5 6.40 12.71 -42.77
N CYS A 6 5.70 11.78 -43.43
CA CYS A 6 4.90 10.76 -42.73
C CYS A 6 5.77 9.78 -41.94
N LEU A 7 6.96 9.42 -42.46
CA LEU A 7 7.89 8.50 -41.80
C LEU A 7 8.44 9.09 -40.50
N ILE A 8 8.80 10.39 -40.51
CA ILE A 8 9.31 11.09 -39.32
C ILE A 8 8.24 11.18 -38.23
N ILE A 9 6.99 11.49 -38.61
CA ILE A 9 5.87 11.55 -37.66
C ILE A 9 5.59 10.18 -37.03
N LEU A 10 5.67 9.10 -37.82
CA LEU A 10 5.51 7.73 -37.33
C LEU A 10 6.59 7.36 -36.29
N ILE A 11 7.85 7.73 -36.55
CA ILE A 11 8.96 7.46 -35.63
C ILE A 11 8.80 8.23 -34.31
N VAL A 12 8.37 9.50 -34.37
CA VAL A 12 8.16 10.33 -33.17
C VAL A 12 7.00 9.78 -32.33
N VAL A 13 5.90 9.36 -32.95
CA VAL A 13 4.74 8.79 -32.24
C VAL A 13 5.09 7.43 -31.62
N PHE A 14 5.79 6.54 -32.34
CA PHE A 14 6.24 5.27 -31.76
C PHE A 14 7.29 5.46 -30.66
N GLY A 15 8.19 6.43 -30.77
CA GLY A 15 9.19 6.74 -29.74
C GLY A 15 8.56 7.26 -28.44
N LEU A 16 7.46 8.02 -28.53
CA LEU A 16 6.72 8.48 -27.36
C LEU A 16 5.95 7.36 -26.64
N ILE A 17 5.53 6.31 -27.37
CA ILE A 17 4.79 5.17 -26.82
C ILE A 17 5.72 4.21 -26.04
N ILE A 18 7.02 4.14 -26.38
CA ILE A 18 7.98 3.24 -25.72
C ILE A 18 8.43 3.77 -24.33
N SER A 19 8.16 5.04 -24.00
CA SER A 19 8.53 5.59 -22.68
C SER A 19 7.51 5.31 -21.56
N GLY A 20 6.44 4.55 -21.83
CA GLY A 20 5.30 4.41 -20.92
C GLY A 20 5.30 3.21 -19.97
N CYS A 21 6.19 2.23 -20.13
CA CYS A 21 6.19 1.02 -19.28
C CYS A 21 7.60 0.56 -18.91
N PHE A 22 8.27 1.32 -18.05
CA PHE A 22 9.25 0.75 -17.13
C PHE A 22 9.03 1.32 -15.74
N PHE A 23 7.83 1.10 -15.18
CA PHE A 23 7.76 0.98 -13.73
C PHE A 23 8.50 -0.30 -13.37
N HIS A 24 9.77 -0.16 -12.99
CA HIS A 24 10.47 -1.19 -12.24
C HIS A 24 9.78 -1.25 -10.88
N VAL A 25 8.70 -2.03 -10.79
CA VAL A 25 8.20 -2.50 -9.51
C VAL A 25 9.31 -3.40 -9.00
N VAL A 26 10.17 -2.88 -8.13
CA VAL A 26 11.00 -3.73 -7.29
C VAL A 26 9.99 -4.52 -6.45
N PRO A 27 9.83 -5.84 -6.66
CA PRO A 27 9.04 -6.63 -5.73
C PRO A 27 9.70 -6.45 -4.36
N PRO A 28 8.95 -6.21 -3.27
CA PRO A 28 9.55 -6.31 -1.96
C PRO A 28 10.12 -7.73 -1.85
N THR A 29 11.45 -7.84 -1.86
CA THR A 29 12.16 -9.07 -1.56
C THR A 29 11.75 -9.46 -0.16
N GLY A 30 10.77 -10.36 -0.08
CA GLY A 30 10.44 -11.04 1.14
C GLY A 30 11.56 -12.02 1.47
N LYS A 31 12.01 -11.90 2.72
CA LYS A 31 12.63 -12.94 3.55
C LYS A 31 14.07 -13.32 3.20
N ASP A 32 15.00 -12.87 4.04
CA ASP A 32 15.66 -13.82 4.94
C ASP A 32 16.25 -13.10 6.17
N GLU A 33 15.62 -13.27 7.33
CA GLU A 33 16.34 -13.45 8.58
C GLU A 33 15.64 -14.59 9.31
N SER A 34 16.26 -15.76 9.29
CA SER A 34 15.85 -16.90 10.11
C SER A 34 15.96 -16.54 11.60
N ILE A 35 14.82 -16.45 12.27
CA ILE A 35 14.75 -16.61 13.73
C ILE A 35 13.69 -17.68 14.00
N ASP A 36 14.13 -18.94 13.98
CA ASP A 36 13.42 -20.04 14.63
C ASP A 36 13.66 -19.95 16.14
N ILE A 37 13.26 -18.85 16.77
CA ILE A 37 13.12 -18.77 18.22
C ILE A 37 11.97 -17.80 18.52
N VAL A 38 10.96 -18.32 19.21
CA VAL A 38 9.77 -17.65 19.76
C VAL A 38 8.53 -17.69 18.84
N ASN A 39 7.55 -18.47 19.27
CA ASN A 39 6.18 -18.49 18.77
C ASN A 39 5.65 -17.07 18.49
N ASP A 40 5.28 -16.85 17.23
CA ASP A 40 4.31 -15.87 16.73
C ASP A 40 4.50 -14.38 17.05
N ILE A 41 5.63 -13.90 17.58
CA ILE A 41 5.82 -12.45 17.75
C ILE A 41 6.07 -11.79 16.39
N ALA A 42 5.00 -11.37 15.71
CA ALA A 42 5.02 -10.73 14.41
C ALA A 42 4.64 -9.24 14.53
N SER A 43 5.31 -8.39 13.75
CA SER A 43 5.01 -6.95 13.66
C SER A 43 5.00 -6.51 12.20
N TYR A 44 3.94 -5.81 11.80
CA TYR A 44 3.74 -5.26 10.47
C TYR A 44 3.40 -3.78 10.57
N LYS A 45 4.02 -2.94 9.74
CA LYS A 45 3.79 -1.49 9.74
C LYS A 45 3.48 -1.00 8.33
N THR A 46 2.47 -0.15 8.23
CA THR A 46 2.08 0.52 6.99
C THR A 46 1.75 2.00 7.22
N ASN A 47 1.66 2.77 6.15
CA ASN A 47 1.34 4.19 6.20
C ASN A 47 -0.16 4.39 6.47
N LEU A 48 -0.48 5.36 7.33
CA LEU A 48 -1.84 5.88 7.47
C LEU A 48 -2.03 6.97 6.42
N ILE A 49 -2.92 6.75 5.44
CA ILE A 49 -3.09 7.65 4.30
C ILE A 49 -4.33 8.54 4.49
N ALA A 50 -4.15 9.85 4.39
CA ALA A 50 -5.21 10.85 4.33
C ALA A 50 -5.26 11.47 2.92
N GLY A 51 -6.46 11.87 2.48
CA GLY A 51 -6.63 12.52 1.16
C GLY A 51 -6.09 11.70 -0.01
N GLN A 52 -6.10 10.36 0.09
CA GLN A 52 -5.63 9.37 -0.89
C GLN A 52 -4.11 9.24 -1.08
N HIS A 53 -3.34 10.30 -0.87
CA HIS A 53 -1.90 10.28 -1.19
C HIS A 53 -0.99 10.87 -0.11
N THR A 54 -1.57 11.46 0.95
CA THR A 54 -0.78 12.08 2.00
C THR A 54 -0.56 11.11 3.14
N ILE A 55 0.68 10.92 3.54
CA ILE A 55 1.00 10.17 4.75
C ILE A 55 0.62 11.05 5.95
N ALA A 56 -0.40 10.63 6.69
CA ALA A 56 -0.85 11.28 7.92
C ALA A 56 -0.25 10.64 9.18
N GLY A 57 0.50 9.55 9.01
CA GLY A 57 1.13 8.81 10.09
C GLY A 57 1.36 7.34 9.73
N SER A 58 1.25 6.45 10.72
CA SER A 58 1.44 5.00 10.53
C SER A 58 0.44 4.16 11.32
N VAL A 59 0.15 2.97 10.78
CA VAL A 59 -0.54 1.89 11.48
C VAL A 59 0.46 0.75 11.69
N THR A 60 0.59 0.29 12.93
CA THR A 60 1.39 -0.89 13.29
C THR A 60 0.47 -1.96 13.86
N VAL A 61 0.54 -3.17 13.31
CA VAL A 61 -0.11 -4.37 13.83
C VAL A 61 0.98 -5.26 14.42
N SER A 62 0.88 -5.61 15.69
CA SER A 62 1.82 -6.52 16.35
C SER A 62 1.11 -7.47 17.29
N ASN A 63 1.73 -8.58 17.65
CA ASN A 63 1.22 -9.45 18.71
C ASN A 63 2.36 -9.91 19.65
N ASP A 64 2.00 -10.34 20.85
CA ASP A 64 2.93 -10.88 21.86
C ASP A 64 2.73 -12.40 22.12
N GLY A 65 2.02 -13.09 21.22
CA GLY A 65 1.61 -14.49 21.35
C GLY A 65 0.29 -14.70 22.10
N GLU A 66 -0.26 -13.68 22.78
CA GLU A 66 -1.55 -13.76 23.48
C GLU A 66 -2.53 -12.67 23.00
N ASN A 67 -2.03 -11.46 22.76
CA ASN A 67 -2.82 -10.29 22.41
C ASN A 67 -2.40 -9.71 21.06
N LEU A 68 -3.39 -9.26 20.29
CA LEU A 68 -3.18 -8.46 19.08
C LEU A 68 -3.25 -6.96 19.41
N PHE A 69 -2.22 -6.21 19.04
CA PHE A 69 -2.13 -4.77 19.21
C PHE A 69 -2.20 -4.07 17.85
N VAL A 70 -3.12 -3.11 17.73
CA VAL A 70 -3.20 -2.21 16.57
C VAL A 70 -2.95 -0.79 17.03
N THR A 71 -1.81 -0.23 16.64
CA THR A 71 -1.35 1.10 17.04
C THR A 71 -1.48 2.08 15.89
N TYR A 72 -2.29 3.12 16.08
CA TYR A 72 -2.42 4.24 15.16
C TYR A 72 -1.60 5.42 15.69
N LYS A 73 -0.69 5.97 14.88
CA LYS A 73 0.09 7.14 15.22
C LYS A 73 -0.05 8.18 14.12
N THR A 74 -0.55 9.36 14.45
CA THR A 74 -0.56 10.51 13.53
C THR A 74 0.77 11.29 13.60
N SER A 75 1.13 11.99 12.53
CA SER A 75 2.30 12.86 12.44
C SER A 75 1.90 14.27 11.97
N ASP A 76 2.83 15.23 12.06
CA ASP A 76 2.72 16.53 11.36
C ASP A 76 1.44 17.33 11.64
N GLY A 77 0.92 17.23 12.87
CA GLY A 77 -0.29 17.91 13.30
C GLY A 77 -1.61 17.28 12.81
N TRP A 78 -1.54 16.14 12.12
CA TRP A 78 -2.74 15.37 11.78
C TRP A 78 -3.45 14.89 13.05
N LEU A 79 -4.76 15.08 13.07
CA LEU A 79 -5.63 14.66 14.16
C LEU A 79 -6.57 13.56 13.65
N MET A 80 -6.90 12.62 14.53
CA MET A 80 -7.79 11.50 14.25
C MET A 80 -9.02 11.60 15.14
N ASN A 81 -10.20 11.71 14.52
CA ASN A 81 -11.46 11.89 15.25
C ASN A 81 -12.12 10.54 15.64
N ALA A 82 -12.00 9.53 14.78
CA ALA A 82 -12.60 8.21 14.98
C ALA A 82 -11.78 7.13 14.27
N THR A 83 -11.90 5.88 14.75
CA THR A 83 -11.28 4.71 14.14
C THR A 83 -12.34 3.62 13.91
N HIS A 84 -12.21 2.91 12.80
CA HIS A 84 -13.04 1.75 12.46
C HIS A 84 -12.08 0.58 12.20
N LEU A 85 -12.10 -0.43 13.06
CA LEU A 85 -11.21 -1.59 12.99
C LEU A 85 -12.04 -2.86 12.80
N TYR A 86 -11.64 -3.68 11.84
CA TYR A 86 -12.15 -5.04 11.65
C TYR A 86 -11.03 -6.04 11.92
N VAL A 87 -11.31 -7.04 12.75
CA VAL A 87 -10.37 -8.11 13.12
C VAL A 87 -11.11 -9.43 13.04
N ASP A 88 -10.65 -10.29 12.15
CA ASP A 88 -11.17 -11.65 11.97
C ASP A 88 -10.11 -12.50 11.25
N THR A 89 -10.35 -13.81 11.25
CA THR A 89 -9.60 -14.79 10.46
C THR A 89 -10.09 -14.88 9.00
N VAL A 90 -11.20 -14.21 8.68
CA VAL A 90 -11.79 -14.14 7.35
C VAL A 90 -11.61 -12.74 6.76
N GLU A 91 -11.13 -12.65 5.53
CA GLU A 91 -11.00 -11.36 4.85
C GLU A 91 -12.37 -10.71 4.58
N PRO A 92 -12.51 -9.39 4.80
CA PRO A 92 -13.77 -8.70 4.52
C PRO A 92 -14.03 -8.62 3.02
N THR A 93 -15.26 -8.92 2.58
CA THR A 93 -15.66 -8.83 1.16
C THR A 93 -15.71 -7.40 0.63
N ILE A 94 -15.87 -6.40 1.53
CA ILE A 94 -15.88 -4.98 1.21
C ILE A 94 -15.11 -4.18 2.27
N SER A 95 -14.06 -3.46 1.86
CA SER A 95 -13.28 -2.56 2.75
C SER A 95 -13.73 -1.10 2.68
N ALA A 96 -14.93 -0.83 2.18
CA ALA A 96 -15.44 0.53 2.01
C ALA A 96 -15.66 1.21 3.39
N PRO A 97 -15.06 2.40 3.64
CA PRO A 97 -15.23 3.10 4.91
C PRO A 97 -16.70 3.40 5.24
N GLY A 98 -17.09 3.23 6.51
CA GLY A 98 -18.42 3.63 7.01
C GLY A 98 -19.59 2.68 6.71
N LYS A 99 -19.33 1.48 6.16
CA LYS A 99 -20.35 0.45 5.90
C LYS A 99 -20.33 -0.72 6.89
N PHE A 100 -19.61 -0.57 8.00
CA PHE A 100 -19.62 -1.53 9.11
C PHE A 100 -20.87 -1.29 9.99
N PRO A 101 -21.57 -2.34 10.47
CA PRO A 101 -21.29 -3.77 10.32
C PRO A 101 -21.77 -4.36 8.99
N HIS A 102 -21.00 -5.31 8.46
CA HIS A 102 -21.41 -6.17 7.35
C HIS A 102 -22.52 -7.10 7.85
N LYS A 103 -23.74 -6.92 7.34
CA LYS A 103 -24.85 -7.87 7.56
C LYS A 103 -24.96 -8.80 6.37
#